data_AF-W5W9D1-F1
#
_entry.id   AF-W5W9D1-F1
#
_cell.length_a   1.000
_cell.length_b   1.000
_cell.length_c   1.000
_cell.angle_alpha   90.00
_cell.angle_beta   90.00
_cell.angle_gamma   90.00
#
_symmetry.space_group_name_H-M   'P 1'
#
loop_
_entity.id
_entity.type
_entity.pdbx_description
1 polymer ?
#
loop_
_entity_poly.entity_id
_entity_poly.type
_entity_poly.pdbx_seq_one_letter_code
_entity_poly.pdbx_strand_id
1 'polypeptide(L)'
;MTSVSLTLHGDPDEVDEQVRLLREELLHLDVDRVEFAADPEGAPAGTRAVDPAGIDTVIVAVTGSPVLIQLGRVLRDWVRRGSTRRITVREGKRSLEIIGANDADNAKVIEAFFRAAGED
;
A
#
# COMPACT_ATOMS: atom_id res chain seq x y z
N MET A 1 -2.61 17.79 1.12
CA MET A 1 -3.06 16.55 0.46
C MET A 1 -1.85 15.66 0.35
N THR A 2 -1.88 14.49 0.98
CA THR A 2 -0.74 13.59 1.10
C THR A 2 -0.91 12.45 0.10
N SER A 3 0.12 12.17 -0.68
CA SER A 3 0.14 11.03 -1.61
C SER A 3 0.99 9.92 -1.03
N VAL A 4 0.39 8.74 -0.87
CA VAL A 4 1.05 7.55 -0.35
C VAL A 4 1.09 6.50 -1.44
N SER A 5 2.27 5.97 -1.73
CA SER A 5 2.46 4.82 -2.61
C SER A 5 2.60 3.55 -1.78
N LEU A 6 1.92 2.51 -2.22
CA LEU A 6 1.84 1.20 -1.58
C LEU A 6 2.33 0.16 -2.58
N THR A 7 3.54 -0.33 -2.39
CA THR A 7 4.13 -1.37 -3.23
C THR A 7 4.04 -2.71 -2.54
N LEU A 8 3.25 -3.62 -3.09
CA LEU A 8 3.09 -4.98 -2.60
C LEU A 8 4.18 -5.84 -3.22
N HIS A 9 4.69 -6.77 -2.40
CA HIS A 9 5.67 -7.76 -2.83
C HIS A 9 5.13 -9.14 -2.47
N GLY A 10 5.14 -10.05 -3.43
CA GLY A 10 4.62 -11.38 -3.21
C GLY A 10 4.91 -12.32 -4.37
N ASP A 11 4.17 -13.42 -4.39
CA ASP A 11 4.17 -14.33 -5.51
C ASP A 11 3.45 -13.67 -6.71
N PRO A 12 3.99 -13.71 -7.93
CA PRO A 12 3.40 -13.03 -9.09
C PRO A 12 1.99 -13.54 -9.43
N ASP A 13 1.68 -14.80 -9.11
CA ASP A 13 0.36 -15.37 -9.34
C ASP A 13 -0.68 -14.89 -8.31
N GLU A 14 -0.24 -14.38 -7.15
CA GLU A 14 -1.12 -13.95 -6.06
C GLU A 14 -1.17 -12.42 -5.88
N VAL A 15 -0.09 -11.71 -6.19
CA VAL A 15 0.07 -10.28 -5.87
C VAL A 15 -0.96 -9.41 -6.59
N ASP A 16 -1.33 -9.76 -7.83
CA ASP A 16 -2.34 -9.05 -8.62
C ASP A 16 -3.73 -9.14 -7.98
N GLU A 17 -4.10 -10.31 -7.47
CA GLU A 17 -5.37 -10.46 -6.75
C GLU A 17 -5.33 -9.69 -5.43
N GLN A 18 -4.22 -9.82 -4.70
CA GLN A 18 -4.06 -9.15 -3.41
C GLN A 18 -4.08 -7.62 -3.51
N VAL A 19 -3.52 -7.04 -4.58
CA VAL A 19 -3.54 -5.59 -4.80
C VAL A 19 -4.95 -5.09 -5.13
N ARG A 20 -5.75 -5.88 -5.87
CA ARG A 20 -7.15 -5.54 -6.17
C ARG A 20 -8.00 -5.57 -4.91
N LEU A 21 -7.89 -6.62 -4.10
CA LEU A 21 -8.60 -6.74 -2.83
C LEU A 21 -8.21 -5.63 -1.87
N LEU A 22 -6.91 -5.32 -1.76
CA LEU A 22 -6.45 -4.20 -0.93
C LEU A 22 -7.03 -2.87 -1.44
N ARG A 23 -7.05 -2.64 -2.74
CA ARG A 23 -7.67 -1.44 -3.33
C ARG A 23 -9.13 -1.31 -2.94
N GLU A 24 -9.91 -2.39 -2.96
CA GLU A 24 -11.31 -2.38 -2.53
C GLU A 24 -11.44 -1.98 -1.05
N GLU A 25 -10.59 -2.50 -0.17
CA GLU A 25 -10.56 -2.10 1.24
C GLU A 25 -10.15 -0.63 1.42
N LEU A 26 -9.20 -0.14 0.62
CA LEU A 26 -8.77 1.26 0.65
C LEU A 26 -9.87 2.21 0.20
N LEU A 27 -10.71 1.81 -0.77
CA LEU A 27 -11.85 2.60 -1.23
C LEU A 27 -12.98 2.69 -0.19
N HIS A 28 -13.00 1.82 0.82
CA HIS A 28 -13.92 1.94 1.96
C HIS A 28 -13.44 2.97 2.99
N LEU A 29 -12.20 3.45 2.88
CA LEU A 29 -11.72 4.57 3.67
C LEU A 29 -12.18 5.89 3.04
N ASP A 30 -12.27 6.96 3.84
CA ASP A 30 -12.57 8.32 3.38
C ASP A 30 -11.35 8.95 2.69
N VAL A 31 -10.82 8.25 1.67
CA VAL A 31 -9.67 8.68 0.87
C VAL A 31 -10.16 9.45 -0.35
N ASP A 32 -9.35 10.40 -0.82
CA ASP A 32 -9.70 11.22 -1.99
C ASP A 32 -9.61 10.40 -3.28
N ARG A 33 -8.59 9.52 -3.37
CA ARG A 33 -8.35 8.72 -4.56
C ARG A 33 -7.54 7.45 -4.28
N VAL A 34 -7.85 6.38 -5.03
CA VAL A 34 -7.06 5.13 -5.07
C VAL A 34 -6.90 4.66 -6.51
N GLU A 35 -5.67 4.67 -7.01
CA GLU A 35 -5.32 4.31 -8.39
C GLU A 35 -4.18 3.30 -8.41
N PHE A 36 -4.17 2.38 -9.38
CA PHE A 36 -2.97 1.59 -9.65
C PHE A 36 -1.91 2.52 -10.25
N ALA A 37 -0.65 2.33 -9.87
CA ALA A 37 0.45 2.95 -10.60
C ALA A 37 0.38 2.45 -12.05
N ALA A 38 0.48 3.36 -13.02
CA ALA A 38 0.54 2.96 -14.42
C ALA A 38 1.73 2.01 -14.62
N ASP A 39 1.53 0.97 -15.44
CA ASP A 39 2.60 0.08 -15.88
C ASP A 39 3.83 0.90 -16.32
N PRO A 40 5.05 0.44 -16.02
CA PRO A 40 6.25 1.11 -16.49
C PRO A 40 6.15 1.34 -18.01
N GLU A 41 6.44 2.58 -18.42
CA GLU A 41 6.32 3.12 -19.78
C GLU A 41 6.58 2.06 -20.87
N GLY A 42 5.54 1.59 -21.56
CA GLY A 42 5.68 0.69 -22.70
C GLY A 42 4.70 -0.48 -22.81
N ALA A 43 3.83 -0.72 -21.83
CA ALA A 43 2.78 -1.74 -21.97
C ALA A 43 1.75 -1.32 -23.05
N PRO A 44 1.55 -2.10 -24.13
CA PRO A 44 0.54 -1.79 -25.13
C PRO A 44 -0.85 -1.78 -24.49
N ALA A 45 -1.68 -0.80 -24.87
CA ALA A 45 -3.02 -0.61 -24.32
C ALA A 45 -3.84 -1.91 -24.45
N GLY A 46 -4.19 -2.52 -23.31
CA GLY A 46 -4.98 -3.75 -23.23
C GLY A 46 -4.23 -4.98 -22.72
N THR A 47 -2.91 -4.92 -22.51
CA THR A 47 -2.17 -5.99 -21.83
C THR A 47 -2.18 -5.76 -20.33
N ARG A 48 -2.94 -6.59 -19.60
CA ARG A 48 -2.74 -6.78 -18.15
C ARG A 48 -1.41 -7.51 -18.00
N ALA A 49 -0.31 -6.77 -17.89
CA ALA A 49 0.98 -7.37 -17.61
C ALA A 49 0.99 -7.74 -16.13
N VAL A 50 0.89 -9.04 -15.83
CA VAL A 50 1.31 -9.53 -14.51
C VAL A 50 2.80 -9.23 -14.41
N ASP A 51 3.19 -8.47 -13.40
CA ASP A 51 4.59 -8.20 -13.14
C ASP A 51 5.28 -9.52 -12.73
N PRO A 52 6.22 -10.05 -13.53
CA PRO A 52 6.86 -11.33 -13.22
C PRO A 52 7.77 -11.26 -11.99
N ALA A 53 8.06 -10.06 -11.47
CA ALA A 53 8.80 -9.88 -10.23
C ALA A 53 7.90 -9.91 -8.98
N GLY A 54 6.58 -10.05 -9.15
CA GLY A 54 5.62 -10.11 -8.05
C GLY A 54 5.46 -8.76 -7.35
N ILE A 55 5.52 -7.66 -8.13
CA ILE A 55 5.46 -6.29 -7.62
C ILE A 55 4.26 -5.56 -8.23
N ASP A 56 3.38 -5.06 -7.36
CA ASP A 56 2.24 -4.24 -7.75
C ASP A 56 2.19 -2.98 -6.90
N THR A 57 1.83 -1.83 -7.49
CA THR A 57 1.80 -0.55 -6.77
C THR A 57 0.45 0.15 -6.87
N VAL A 58 -0.04 0.65 -5.74
CA VAL A 58 -1.23 1.50 -5.63
C VAL A 58 -0.84 2.87 -5.07
N ILE A 59 -1.39 3.92 -5.65
CA ILE A 59 -1.27 5.30 -5.19
C ILE A 59 -2.57 5.69 -4.48
N VAL A 60 -2.44 6.20 -3.27
CA VAL A 60 -3.54 6.65 -2.42
C VAL A 60 -3.37 8.15 -2.14
N ALA A 61 -4.36 8.95 -2.53
CA ALA A 61 -4.43 10.35 -2.16
C ALA A 61 -5.33 10.52 -0.94
N VAL A 62 -4.84 11.21 0.07
CA VAL A 62 -5.59 11.43 1.32
C VAL A 62 -5.56 12.89 1.76
N THR A 63 -6.66 13.31 2.36
CA THR A 63 -6.80 14.63 2.97
C THR A 63 -7.09 14.46 4.45
N GLY A 64 -6.14 14.86 5.29
CA GLY A 64 -6.29 14.85 6.75
C GLY A 64 -5.65 13.66 7.47
N SER A 65 -5.14 13.94 8.66
CA SER A 65 -4.40 12.99 9.51
C SER A 65 -5.22 11.78 10.00
N PRO A 66 -6.54 11.86 10.27
CA PRO A 66 -7.32 10.70 10.70
C PRO A 66 -7.35 9.56 9.67
N VAL A 67 -7.42 9.90 8.38
CA VAL A 67 -7.46 8.93 7.27
C VAL A 67 -6.13 8.18 7.16
N LEU A 68 -5.00 8.88 7.37
CA LEU A 68 -3.66 8.27 7.41
C LEU A 68 -3.53 7.22 8.53
N ILE A 69 -4.15 7.44 9.69
CA ILE A 69 -4.15 6.45 10.78
C ILE A 69 -5.00 5.22 10.43
N GLN A 70 -6.16 5.40 9.78
CA GLN A 70 -6.98 4.28 9.32
C GLN A 70 -6.29 3.49 8.22
N LEU A 71 -5.62 4.18 7.28
CA LEU A 71 -4.77 3.56 6.27
C LEU A 71 -3.74 2.64 6.92
N GLY A 72 -2.99 3.13 7.90
CA GLY A 72 -2.01 2.30 8.61
C GLY A 72 -2.60 1.06 9.29
N ARG A 73 -3.86 1.12 9.76
CA ARG A 73 -4.55 -0.06 10.33
C ARG A 73 -4.91 -1.08 9.25
N VAL A 74 -5.42 -0.63 8.11
CA VAL A 74 -5.73 -1.51 6.95
C VAL A 74 -4.47 -2.21 6.46
N LEU A 75 -3.36 -1.48 6.30
CA LEU A 75 -2.10 -2.07 5.83
C LEU A 75 -1.56 -3.12 6.82
N ARG A 76 -1.67 -2.84 8.12
CA ARG A 76 -1.29 -3.80 9.16
C ARG A 76 -2.14 -5.06 9.07
N ASP A 77 -3.46 -4.92 8.99
CA ASP A 77 -4.37 -6.06 8.94
C ASP A 77 -4.17 -6.90 7.67
N TRP A 78 -3.99 -6.23 6.51
CA TRP A 78 -3.64 -6.88 5.26
C TRP A 78 -2.35 -7.71 5.34
N VAL A 79 -1.29 -7.13 5.91
CA VAL A 79 -0.01 -7.82 6.10
C VAL A 79 -0.13 -8.99 7.07
N ARG A 80 -0.93 -8.87 8.14
CA ARG A 80 -1.15 -9.95 9.14
C ARG A 80 -1.87 -11.17 8.58
N ARG A 81 -2.68 -10.98 7.53
CA ARG A 81 -3.45 -12.06 6.89
C ARG A 81 -2.56 -13.05 6.13
N GLY A 82 -1.26 -12.78 5.94
CA GLY A 82 -0.32 -13.74 5.36
C GLY A 82 1.10 -13.53 5.86
N SER A 83 1.74 -14.57 6.40
CA SER A 83 3.08 -14.47 7.01
C SER A 83 4.19 -14.06 6.04
N THR A 84 3.99 -14.28 4.74
CA THR A 84 4.92 -13.90 3.65
C THR A 84 4.59 -12.55 3.03
N ARG A 85 3.47 -11.92 3.39
CA ARG A 85 3.05 -10.65 2.81
C ARG A 85 4.00 -9.54 3.24
N ARG A 86 4.43 -8.75 2.26
CA ARG A 86 5.26 -7.57 2.45
C ARG A 86 4.65 -6.41 1.68
N ILE A 87 4.64 -5.24 2.29
CA ILE A 87 4.27 -4.00 1.64
C ILE A 87 5.27 -2.90 2.00
N THR A 88 5.68 -2.15 0.99
CA THR A 88 6.48 -0.94 1.15
C THR A 88 5.56 0.26 0.99
N VAL A 89 5.49 1.07 2.04
CA VAL A 89 4.75 2.33 2.07
C VAL A 89 5.74 3.46 1.81
N ARG A 90 5.48 4.33 0.85
CA ARG A 90 6.29 5.53 0.61
C ARG A 90 5.43 6.78 0.57
N GLU A 91 5.88 7.79 1.30
CA GLU A 91 5.31 9.13 1.36
C GLU A 91 6.49 10.11 1.16
N GLY A 92 6.47 10.88 0.08
CA GLY A 92 7.57 11.76 -0.29
C GLY A 92 8.91 11.02 -0.35
N LYS A 93 9.85 11.43 0.53
CA LYS A 93 11.19 10.81 0.66
C LYS A 93 11.26 9.70 1.71
N ARG A 94 10.16 9.46 2.42
CA ARG A 94 10.08 8.52 3.54
C ARG A 94 9.55 7.20 3.03
N SER A 95 10.08 6.12 3.57
CA SER A 95 9.61 4.77 3.27
C SER A 95 9.57 3.91 4.52
N LEU A 96 8.56 3.06 4.60
CA LEU A 96 8.38 2.07 5.65
C LEU A 96 8.07 0.72 5.00
N GLU A 97 8.84 -0.31 5.35
CA GLU A 97 8.51 -1.68 5.00
C GLU A 97 7.74 -2.34 6.16
N ILE A 98 6.68 -3.06 5.82
CA ILE A 98 5.84 -3.80 6.77
C ILE A 98 5.80 -5.26 6.32
N ILE A 99 6.13 -6.18 7.23
CA ILE A 99 6.22 -7.61 6.96
C ILE A 99 5.30 -8.40 7.91
N GLY A 100 4.58 -9.39 7.37
CA GLY A 100 3.57 -10.21 8.09
C GLY A 100 4.09 -10.87 9.35
N ALA A 101 5.34 -11.32 9.29
CA ALA A 101 6.00 -12.03 10.39
C ALA A 101 6.24 -11.18 11.65
N ASN A 102 6.12 -9.84 11.62
CA ASN A 102 6.59 -8.95 12.69
C ASN A 102 5.49 -8.08 13.35
N ASP A 103 4.42 -8.72 13.86
CA ASP A 103 3.18 -8.06 14.28
C ASP A 103 3.31 -6.95 15.36
N ALA A 104 4.08 -7.22 16.42
CA ALA A 104 4.15 -6.34 17.60
C ALA A 104 4.90 -5.02 17.33
N ASP A 105 5.88 -5.03 16.43
CA ASP A 105 6.70 -3.86 16.08
C ASP A 105 6.00 -2.99 15.01
N ASN A 106 5.37 -3.63 14.03
CA ASN A 106 4.66 -2.97 12.94
C ASN A 106 3.65 -1.94 13.45
N ALA A 107 2.96 -2.23 14.55
CA ALA A 107 1.90 -1.36 15.04
C ALA A 107 2.35 0.07 15.40
N LYS A 108 3.43 0.18 16.17
CA LYS A 108 3.95 1.46 16.64
C LYS A 108 4.68 2.20 15.53
N VAL A 109 5.43 1.46 14.70
CA VAL A 109 6.19 2.03 13.59
C VAL A 109 5.26 2.61 12.53
N ILE A 110 4.18 1.92 12.17
CA ILE A 110 3.16 2.41 11.24
C ILE A 110 2.50 3.68 11.76
N GLU A 111 2.11 3.71 13.04
CA GLU A 111 1.49 4.89 13.64
C GLU A 111 2.44 6.09 13.63
N ALA A 112 3.71 5.89 13.99
CA ALA A 112 4.72 6.93 13.99
C ALA A 112 5.00 7.48 12.58
N PHE A 113 5.05 6.61 11.57
CA PHE A 113 5.24 6.98 10.17
C PHE A 113 4.11 7.89 9.68
N PHE A 114 2.85 7.47 9.88
CA PHE A 114 1.69 8.21 9.38
C PHE A 114 1.34 9.45 10.19
N ARG A 115 1.64 9.48 11.49
CA ARG A 115 1.53 10.72 12.29
C ARG A 115 2.39 11.81 11.69
N ALA A 116 3.65 11.49 11.40
CA ALA A 116 4.60 12.45 10.89
C ALA A 116 4.38 12.81 9.40
N ALA A 117 3.57 12.04 8.66
CA ALA A 117 3.18 12.34 7.27
C ALA A 117 1.99 13.31 7.18
N GLY A 118 1.25 13.49 8.27
CA GLY A 118 0.11 14.41 8.34
C GLY A 118 0.45 15.80 8.87
N GLU A 119 1.73 16.06 9.19
CA GLU A 119 2.23 17.36 9.69
C GLU A 119 2.99 18.18 8.64
N ASP A 120 3.12 17.66 7.40
CA ASP A 120 3.78 18.31 6.25
C ASP A 120 2.77 18.94 5.28
#